data_AF-A0A1X0CFQ9-F1
#
_entry.id   AF-A0A1X0CFQ9-F1
#
_cell.length_a   1.000
_cell.length_b   1.000
_cell.length_c   1.000
_cell.angle_alpha   90.00
_cell.angle_beta   90.00
_cell.angle_gamma   90.00
#
_symmetry.space_group_name_H-M   'P 1'
#
loop_
_entity.id
_entity.type
_entity.pdbx_description
1 polymer ?
#
loop_
_entity_poly.entity_id
_entity_poly.type
_entity_poly.pdbx_seq_one_letter_code
_entity_poly.pdbx_strand_id
1 'polypeptide(L)'
;RAECVRATGAGCDLRSRISAADAYLATRPGTVGYVLRDRTTGTRYRNSNAGTAIWTASTIKLAMVADLLARERAGKLHLSADDRKLMQLMLRNSDNDAADTLWTRYGGPDHTVFNADFPVFGMTGVAPQPGFGSMYPYWGFQKGTADDFDNLMNYILSQMNSADSSAIV
;
A
#
# COMPACT_ATOMS: atom_id res chain seq x y z
N ARG A 1 -32.75 2.48 -2.59
CA ARG A 1 -32.04 2.16 -3.85
C ARG A 1 -32.12 3.40 -4.73
N ALA A 2 -31.00 4.08 -4.98
CA ALA A 2 -30.97 5.25 -5.87
C ALA A 2 -30.66 4.80 -7.31
N GLU A 3 -31.48 5.20 -8.28
CA GLU A 3 -31.40 4.83 -9.69
C GLU A 3 -30.25 5.55 -10.44
N CYS A 4 -29.67 4.92 -11.48
CA CYS A 4 -28.62 5.52 -12.33
C CYS A 4 -29.21 6.68 -13.14
N VAL A 5 -28.83 7.93 -12.86
CA VAL A 5 -29.09 9.04 -13.77
C VAL A 5 -28.10 8.96 -14.92
N ARG A 6 -28.62 8.78 -16.14
CA ARG A 6 -27.91 8.53 -17.42
C ARG A 6 -26.96 9.64 -17.91
N ALA A 7 -26.74 10.72 -17.15
CA ALA A 7 -26.18 11.96 -17.66
C ALA A 7 -24.70 11.89 -18.12
N THR A 8 -23.93 10.86 -17.78
CA THR A 8 -22.51 10.77 -18.20
C THR A 8 -22.09 9.47 -18.87
N GLY A 9 -22.92 8.41 -18.94
CA GLY A 9 -22.58 7.10 -19.52
C GLY A 9 -21.49 6.32 -18.75
N ALA A 10 -20.38 6.96 -18.41
CA ALA A 10 -19.20 6.44 -17.71
C ALA A 10 -19.52 5.83 -16.32
N GLY A 11 -20.44 6.42 -15.55
CA GLY A 11 -20.84 5.87 -14.25
C GLY A 11 -21.74 4.62 -14.35
N CYS A 12 -22.41 4.44 -15.48
CA CYS A 12 -23.17 3.23 -15.78
C CYS A 12 -22.22 2.16 -16.40
N ASP A 13 -21.16 2.54 -17.13
CA ASP A 13 -20.06 1.66 -17.57
C ASP A 13 -19.25 1.09 -16.39
N LEU A 14 -18.82 1.94 -15.45
CA LEU A 14 -18.02 1.52 -14.29
C LEU A 14 -18.73 0.45 -13.44
N ARG A 15 -20.03 0.63 -13.18
CA ARG A 15 -20.83 -0.36 -12.43
C ARG A 15 -20.95 -1.69 -13.18
N SER A 16 -21.13 -1.65 -14.50
CA SER A 16 -21.16 -2.87 -15.31
C SER A 16 -19.81 -3.61 -15.26
N ARG A 17 -18.69 -2.87 -15.30
CA ARG A 17 -17.33 -3.43 -15.20
C ARG A 17 -17.06 -4.05 -13.83
N ILE A 18 -17.49 -3.38 -12.75
CA ILE A 18 -17.41 -3.92 -11.39
C ILE A 18 -18.21 -5.23 -11.29
N SER A 19 -19.46 -5.24 -11.77
CA SER A 19 -20.29 -6.45 -11.75
C SER A 19 -19.66 -7.60 -12.55
N ALA A 20 -19.03 -7.30 -13.68
CA ALA A 20 -18.32 -8.30 -14.49
C ALA A 20 -17.08 -8.84 -13.76
N ALA A 21 -16.32 -7.98 -13.07
CA ALA A 21 -15.18 -8.40 -12.25
C ALA A 21 -15.62 -9.31 -11.10
N ASP A 22 -16.68 -8.96 -10.38
CA ASP A 22 -17.21 -9.79 -9.29
C ASP A 22 -17.72 -11.15 -9.80
N ALA A 23 -18.42 -11.17 -10.94
CA ALA A 23 -18.86 -12.41 -11.58
C ALA A 23 -17.68 -13.28 -12.01
N TYR A 24 -16.61 -12.69 -12.54
CA TYR A 24 -15.38 -13.40 -12.89
C TYR A 24 -14.69 -14.00 -11.66
N LEU A 25 -14.56 -13.22 -10.58
CA LEU A 25 -13.91 -13.65 -9.34
C LEU A 25 -14.68 -14.77 -8.63
N ALA A 26 -16.02 -14.77 -8.72
CA ALA A 26 -16.86 -15.82 -8.16
C ALA A 26 -16.57 -17.23 -8.73
N THR A 27 -15.94 -17.31 -9.91
CA THR A 27 -15.55 -18.60 -10.52
C THR A 27 -14.09 -18.97 -10.27
N ARG A 28 -13.31 -18.17 -9.54
CA ARG A 28 -11.87 -18.42 -9.32
C ARG A 28 -11.64 -19.11 -7.98
N PRO A 29 -10.67 -20.04 -7.88
CA PRO A 29 -10.27 -20.59 -6.60
C PRO A 29 -9.57 -19.53 -5.74
N GLY A 30 -9.65 -19.71 -4.42
CA GLY A 30 -8.99 -18.83 -3.46
C GLY A 30 -9.82 -17.58 -3.10
N THR A 31 -9.18 -16.63 -2.42
CA THR A 31 -9.80 -15.38 -1.99
C THR A 31 -9.14 -14.21 -2.69
N VAL A 32 -9.94 -13.39 -3.39
CA VAL A 32 -9.49 -12.16 -4.02
C VAL A 32 -10.27 -10.99 -3.43
N GLY A 33 -9.56 -10.10 -2.74
CA GLY A 33 -10.05 -8.80 -2.29
C GLY A 33 -9.57 -7.70 -3.22
N TYR A 34 -10.43 -6.75 -3.58
CA TYR A 34 -10.01 -5.56 -4.32
C TYR A 34 -10.80 -4.33 -3.92
N VAL A 35 -10.15 -3.19 -4.12
CA VAL A 35 -10.74 -1.86 -4.02
C VAL A 35 -10.50 -1.16 -5.35
N LEU A 36 -11.53 -0.51 -5.88
CA LEU A 36 -11.46 0.35 -7.04
C LEU A 36 -11.89 1.75 -6.63
N ARG A 37 -11.04 2.75 -6.92
CA ARG A 37 -11.34 4.14 -6.66
C ARG A 37 -11.27 4.96 -7.93
N ASP A 38 -12.39 5.60 -8.27
CA ASP A 38 -12.40 6.68 -9.25
C ASP A 38 -11.86 7.94 -8.58
N ARG A 39 -10.66 8.36 -8.99
CA ARG A 39 -9.99 9.54 -8.46
C ARG A 39 -10.59 10.87 -8.93
N THR A 40 -11.39 10.87 -9.98
CA THR A 40 -12.05 12.09 -10.47
C THR A 40 -13.24 12.43 -9.58
N THR A 41 -14.02 11.42 -9.22
CA THR A 41 -15.26 11.59 -8.42
C THR A 41 -15.07 11.27 -6.94
N GLY A 42 -13.96 10.61 -6.57
CA GLY A 42 -13.74 10.06 -5.25
C GLY A 42 -14.52 8.77 -4.97
N THR A 43 -15.33 8.29 -5.93
CA THR A 43 -16.17 7.09 -5.77
C THR A 43 -15.31 5.87 -5.48
N ARG A 44 -15.66 5.14 -4.43
CA ARG A 44 -14.95 3.95 -3.98
C ARG A 44 -15.86 2.73 -4.04
N TYR A 45 -15.39 1.68 -4.71
CA TYR A 45 -15.96 0.34 -4.64
C TYR A 45 -14.99 -0.59 -3.93
N ARG A 46 -15.52 -1.46 -3.07
CA ARG A 46 -14.78 -2.55 -2.44
C ARG A 46 -15.62 -3.82 -2.55
N ASN A 47 -15.01 -4.95 -2.90
CA ASN A 47 -15.73 -6.21 -2.89
C ASN A 47 -15.85 -6.77 -1.45
N SER A 48 -16.55 -7.90 -1.30
CA SER A 48 -16.79 -8.51 0.02
C SER A 48 -15.51 -8.93 0.75
N ASN A 49 -14.43 -9.22 0.02
CA ASN A 49 -13.16 -9.71 0.55
C ASN A 49 -12.10 -8.61 0.68
N ALA A 50 -12.43 -7.34 0.44
CA ALA A 50 -11.44 -6.26 0.45
C ALA A 50 -10.74 -6.07 1.80
N GLY A 51 -11.41 -6.47 2.89
CA GLY A 51 -10.87 -6.45 4.26
C GLY A 51 -10.17 -7.75 4.68
N THR A 52 -10.03 -8.72 3.77
CA THR A 52 -9.34 -9.97 4.07
C THR A 52 -7.82 -9.76 4.03
N ALA A 53 -7.15 -10.11 5.12
CA ALA A 53 -5.71 -10.01 5.21
C ALA A 53 -5.00 -11.04 4.30
N ILE A 54 -4.16 -10.55 3.40
CA ILE A 54 -3.32 -11.32 2.49
C ILE A 54 -1.85 -10.97 2.72
N TRP A 55 -0.92 -11.84 2.32
CA TRP A 55 0.50 -11.51 2.32
C TRP A 55 0.74 -10.29 1.44
N THR A 56 1.42 -9.28 1.98
CA THR A 56 1.71 -8.05 1.22
C THR A 56 2.69 -8.32 0.09
N ALA A 57 3.57 -9.31 0.25
CA ALA A 57 4.76 -9.46 -0.58
C ALA A 57 5.47 -8.08 -0.73
N SER A 58 5.98 -7.76 -1.91
CA SER A 58 6.69 -6.50 -2.17
C SER A 58 5.83 -5.24 -2.15
N THR A 59 4.50 -5.32 -2.05
CA THR A 59 3.66 -4.11 -2.03
C THR A 59 3.92 -3.24 -0.80
N ILE A 60 4.39 -3.82 0.30
CA ILE A 60 4.74 -3.08 1.53
C ILE A 60 5.93 -2.13 1.35
N LYS A 61 6.78 -2.35 0.33
CA LYS A 61 7.96 -1.54 0.05
C LYS A 61 7.60 -0.08 -0.24
N LEU A 62 6.41 0.18 -0.79
CA LEU A 62 5.91 1.53 -0.97
C LEU A 62 5.61 2.23 0.38
N ALA A 63 5.05 1.50 1.34
CA ALA A 63 4.80 2.03 2.68
C ALA A 63 6.10 2.32 3.43
N MET A 64 7.12 1.46 3.29
CA MET A 64 8.47 1.72 3.83
C MET A 64 9.05 3.02 3.27
N VAL A 65 8.94 3.24 1.97
CA VAL A 65 9.43 4.46 1.31
C VAL A 65 8.65 5.70 1.77
N ALA A 66 7.32 5.60 1.88
CA ALA A 66 6.48 6.68 2.38
C ALA A 66 6.85 7.07 3.82
N ASP A 67 7.11 6.07 4.66
CA ASP A 67 7.58 6.26 6.03
C ASP A 67 8.93 6.99 6.11
N LEU A 68 9.93 6.52 5.36
CA LEU A 68 11.26 7.14 5.36
C LEU A 68 11.21 8.62 4.97
N LEU A 69 10.44 8.94 3.92
CA LEU A 69 10.26 10.33 3.45
C LEU A 69 9.49 11.18 4.47
N ALA A 70 8.43 10.62 5.07
CA ALA A 70 7.67 11.32 6.11
C ALA A 70 8.54 11.63 7.35
N ARG A 71 9.36 10.68 7.80
CA ARG A 71 10.29 10.86 8.92
C ARG A 71 11.41 11.84 8.60
N GLU A 72 11.95 11.83 7.38
CA GLU A 72 12.94 12.82 6.93
C GLU A 72 12.36 14.24 6.97
N ARG A 73 11.15 14.43 6.43
CA ARG A 73 10.47 15.75 6.48
C ARG A 73 10.17 16.23 7.88
N ALA A 74 9.84 15.31 8.78
CA ALA A 74 9.64 15.62 10.19
C ALA A 74 10.96 15.92 10.94
N GLY A 75 12.11 15.86 10.27
CA GLY A 75 13.43 16.06 10.88
C GLY A 75 13.85 14.93 11.82
N LYS A 76 13.20 13.76 11.72
CA LYS A 76 13.45 12.60 12.60
C LYS A 76 14.59 11.72 12.12
N LEU A 77 14.95 11.82 10.84
CA LEU A 77 16.09 11.14 10.24
C LEU A 77 16.65 11.95 9.07
N HIS A 78 17.79 11.53 8.54
CA HIS A 78 18.39 12.08 7.33
C HIS A 78 18.63 10.95 6.33
N LEU A 79 18.08 11.04 5.12
CA LEU A 79 18.30 10.05 4.07
C LEU A 79 19.52 10.41 3.24
N SER A 80 20.49 9.51 3.19
CA SER A 80 21.66 9.64 2.32
C SER A 80 21.30 9.46 0.84
N ALA A 81 22.22 9.81 -0.05
CA ALA A 81 22.08 9.51 -1.48
C ALA A 81 21.95 8.00 -1.75
N ASP A 82 22.66 7.17 -0.97
CA ASP A 82 22.56 5.72 -1.06
C ASP A 82 21.19 5.21 -0.60
N ASP A 83 20.62 5.76 0.47
CA ASP A 83 19.26 5.39 0.89
C ASP A 83 18.24 5.67 -0.21
N ARG A 84 18.33 6.84 -0.86
CA ARG A 84 17.45 7.18 -1.99
C ARG A 84 17.63 6.23 -3.17
N LYS A 85 18.86 5.78 -3.44
CA LYS A 85 19.13 4.76 -4.47
C LYS A 85 18.49 3.42 -4.11
N LEU A 86 18.59 2.98 -2.85
CA LEU A 86 17.96 1.74 -2.37
C LEU A 86 16.43 1.84 -2.47
N MET A 87 15.84 2.99 -2.13
CA MET A 87 14.41 3.24 -2.30
C MET A 87 13.98 3.11 -3.77
N GLN A 88 14.76 3.64 -4.72
CA GLN A 88 14.48 3.47 -6.15
C GLN A 88 14.55 2.01 -6.59
N LEU A 89 15.54 1.25 -6.12
CA LEU A 89 15.64 -0.20 -6.40
C LEU A 89 14.44 -0.97 -5.86
N MET A 90 13.99 -0.65 -4.64
CA MET A 90 12.77 -1.23 -4.06
C MET A 90 11.54 -0.97 -4.93
N LEU A 91 11.35 0.26 -5.41
CA LEU A 91 10.14 0.62 -6.14
C LEU A 91 10.16 0.18 -7.61
N ARG A 92 11.30 0.26 -8.30
CA ARG A 92 11.40 -0.06 -9.73
C ARG A 92 11.62 -1.54 -9.99
N ASN A 93 12.41 -2.21 -9.14
CA ASN A 93 12.82 -3.60 -9.36
C ASN A 93 12.29 -4.55 -8.28
N SER A 94 11.56 -4.04 -7.28
CA SER A 94 11.15 -4.85 -6.13
C SER A 94 12.36 -5.50 -5.42
N ASP A 95 13.51 -4.85 -5.43
CA ASP A 95 14.76 -5.38 -4.89
C ASP A 95 14.65 -5.72 -3.39
N ASN A 96 15.06 -6.94 -3.01
CA ASN A 96 14.93 -7.45 -1.64
C ASN A 96 16.11 -7.02 -0.77
N ASP A 97 17.34 -7.02 -1.30
CA ASP A 97 18.53 -6.62 -0.53
C ASP A 97 18.45 -5.13 -0.15
N ALA A 98 17.88 -4.31 -1.03
CA ALA A 98 17.58 -2.92 -0.75
C ALA A 98 16.53 -2.76 0.37
N ALA A 99 15.48 -3.57 0.35
CA ALA A 99 14.47 -3.57 1.41
C ALA A 99 15.04 -4.07 2.74
N ASP A 100 15.86 -5.12 2.73
CA ASP A 100 16.55 -5.64 3.91
C ASP A 100 17.46 -4.59 4.54
N THR A 101 18.24 -3.91 3.70
CA THR A 101 19.15 -2.85 4.13
C THR A 101 18.38 -1.71 4.80
N LEU A 102 17.32 -1.21 4.17
CA LEU A 102 16.55 -0.08 4.70
C LEU A 102 15.70 -0.48 5.91
N TRP A 103 15.12 -1.69 5.93
CA TRP A 103 14.36 -2.19 7.08
C TRP A 103 15.25 -2.33 8.31
N THR A 104 16.42 -2.94 8.14
CA THR A 104 17.40 -3.12 9.23
C THR A 104 17.91 -1.78 9.75
N ARG A 105 18.23 -0.86 8.86
CA ARG A 105 18.81 0.45 9.21
C ARG A 105 17.82 1.36 9.94
N TYR A 106 16.56 1.38 9.49
CA TYR A 106 15.59 2.38 9.91
C TYR A 106 14.40 1.83 10.72
N GLY A 107 14.37 0.52 10.98
CA GLY A 107 13.32 -0.15 11.76
C GLY A 107 13.45 0.04 13.28
N GLY A 108 14.51 0.70 13.75
CA GLY A 108 14.80 0.83 15.18
C GLY A 108 15.42 -0.44 15.78
N PRO A 109 15.82 -0.39 17.07
CA PRO A 109 16.54 -1.49 17.72
C PRO A 109 15.73 -2.78 17.85
N ASP A 110 14.39 -2.70 17.82
CA ASP A 110 13.46 -3.82 17.89
C ASP A 110 12.70 -4.08 16.57
N HIS A 111 13.09 -3.38 15.50
CA HIS A 111 12.49 -3.50 14.16
C HIS A 111 10.99 -3.12 14.06
N THR A 112 10.44 -2.42 15.06
CA THR A 112 9.01 -2.10 15.12
C THR A 112 8.61 -0.76 14.48
N VAL A 113 9.57 0.13 14.20
CA VAL A 113 9.29 1.53 13.80
C VAL A 113 8.40 1.61 12.57
N PHE A 114 8.72 0.86 11.51
CA PHE A 114 7.89 0.84 10.30
C PHE A 114 6.44 0.42 10.58
N ASN A 115 6.26 -0.67 11.35
CA ASN A 115 4.93 -1.16 11.70
C ASN A 115 4.15 -0.17 12.58
N ALA A 116 4.83 0.57 13.47
CA ALA A 116 4.22 1.61 14.29
C ALA A 116 3.78 2.83 13.45
N ASP A 117 4.49 3.12 12.36
CA ASP A 117 4.22 4.28 11.50
C ASP A 117 3.21 3.99 10.38
N PHE A 118 3.05 2.74 9.92
CA PHE A 118 2.08 2.37 8.86
C PHE A 118 0.63 2.87 9.07
N PRO A 119 0.06 2.90 10.30
CA PRO A 119 -1.26 3.48 10.54
C PRO A 119 -1.41 4.94 10.09
N VAL A 120 -0.32 5.74 10.08
CA VAL A 120 -0.34 7.14 9.61
C VAL A 120 -0.72 7.23 8.12
N PHE A 121 -0.37 6.20 7.35
CA PHE A 121 -0.68 6.11 5.91
C PHE A 121 -2.01 5.38 5.64
N GLY A 122 -2.81 5.16 6.69
CA GLY A 122 -4.10 4.46 6.64
C GLY A 122 -4.00 2.94 6.48
N MET A 123 -2.80 2.37 6.67
CA MET A 123 -2.55 0.93 6.65
C MET A 123 -2.75 0.28 8.02
N THR A 124 -3.90 0.53 8.64
CA THR A 124 -4.20 0.09 10.02
C THR A 124 -4.39 -1.42 10.18
N GLY A 125 -4.66 -2.13 9.08
CA GLY A 125 -4.81 -3.58 9.05
C GLY A 125 -3.51 -4.35 8.81
N VAL A 126 -2.38 -3.66 8.60
CA VAL A 126 -1.09 -4.31 8.40
C VAL A 126 -0.60 -4.92 9.71
N ALA A 127 -0.31 -6.21 9.68
CA ALA A 127 0.19 -6.95 10.82
C ALA A 127 1.41 -7.82 10.42
N PRO A 128 2.52 -7.74 11.18
CA PRO A 128 3.64 -8.64 10.98
C PRO A 128 3.25 -10.07 11.33
N GLN A 129 3.85 -11.04 10.65
CA GLN A 129 3.68 -12.46 10.90
C GLN A 129 5.04 -13.07 11.27
N PRO A 130 5.09 -14.07 12.16
CA PRO A 130 6.31 -14.86 12.34
C PRO A 130 6.74 -15.46 11.00
N GLY A 131 8.00 -15.21 10.64
CA GLY A 131 8.62 -15.71 9.41
C GLY A 131 9.52 -16.91 9.65
N PHE A 132 10.33 -17.23 8.65
CA PHE A 132 11.34 -18.30 8.73
C PHE A 132 12.70 -17.84 9.27
N GLY A 133 12.88 -16.54 9.52
CA GLY A 133 14.13 -15.92 9.98
C GLY A 133 14.08 -15.49 11.45
N SER A 134 15.21 -15.00 11.97
CA SER A 134 15.34 -14.50 13.35
C SER A 134 14.84 -13.06 13.54
N MET A 135 14.68 -12.29 12.47
CA MET A 135 14.16 -10.92 12.54
C MET A 135 12.64 -10.92 12.61
N TYR A 136 12.11 -10.26 13.63
CA TYR A 136 10.68 -9.98 13.77
C TYR A 136 10.50 -8.63 14.48
N PRO A 137 9.66 -7.71 13.95
CA PRO A 137 9.01 -7.74 12.64
C PRO A 137 9.98 -7.68 11.44
N TYR A 138 9.57 -8.24 10.30
CA TYR A 138 10.34 -8.21 9.04
C TYR A 138 9.43 -7.82 7.88
N TRP A 139 9.92 -6.97 6.95
CA TRP A 139 9.11 -6.47 5.84
C TRP A 139 8.54 -7.59 4.96
N GLY A 140 9.29 -8.69 4.76
CA GLY A 140 8.87 -9.80 3.92
C GLY A 140 7.77 -10.68 4.52
N PHE A 141 7.46 -10.53 5.81
CA PHE A 141 6.43 -11.31 6.51
C PHE A 141 5.36 -10.39 7.11
N GLN A 142 4.61 -9.73 6.23
CA GLN A 142 3.52 -8.85 6.59
C GLN A 142 2.23 -9.33 5.93
N LYS A 143 1.11 -9.20 6.63
CA LYS A 143 -0.21 -9.30 6.02
C LYS A 143 -0.90 -7.94 6.06
N GLY A 144 -1.62 -7.60 5.00
CA GLY A 144 -2.42 -6.39 4.89
C GLY A 144 -3.65 -6.65 4.02
N THR A 145 -4.51 -5.65 3.88
CA THR A 145 -5.79 -5.76 3.17
C THR A 145 -5.81 -4.91 1.90
N ALA A 146 -6.77 -5.16 1.00
CA ALA A 146 -6.98 -4.27 -0.14
C ALA A 146 -7.44 -2.87 0.31
N ASP A 147 -8.13 -2.78 1.44
CA ASP A 147 -8.48 -1.50 2.07
C ASP A 147 -7.21 -0.71 2.49
N ASP A 148 -6.20 -1.39 3.07
CA ASP A 148 -4.92 -0.75 3.45
C ASP A 148 -4.17 -0.20 2.22
N PHE A 149 -4.11 -0.96 1.12
CA PHE A 149 -3.41 -0.52 -0.10
C PHE A 149 -4.11 0.65 -0.79
N ASP A 150 -5.45 0.68 -0.82
CA ASP A 150 -6.19 1.85 -1.28
C ASP A 150 -5.89 3.07 -0.41
N ASN A 151 -5.88 2.92 0.92
CA ASN A 151 -5.57 4.02 1.82
C ASN A 151 -4.14 4.56 1.61
N LEU A 152 -3.15 3.68 1.48
CA LEU A 152 -1.77 4.07 1.17
C LEU A 152 -1.68 4.87 -0.13
N MET A 153 -2.31 4.38 -1.20
CA MET A 153 -2.32 5.09 -2.48
C MET A 153 -3.00 6.45 -2.39
N ASN A 154 -4.09 6.57 -1.62
CA ASN A 154 -4.74 7.86 -1.39
C ASN A 154 -3.84 8.81 -0.60
N TYR A 155 -3.17 8.34 0.45
CA TYR A 155 -2.21 9.14 1.19
C TYR A 155 -1.12 9.71 0.26
N ILE A 156 -0.50 8.84 -0.55
CA ILE A 156 0.58 9.23 -1.48
C ILE A 156 0.12 10.28 -2.49
N LEU A 157 -1.08 10.11 -3.03
CA LEU A 157 -1.58 10.95 -4.12
C LEU A 157 -2.25 12.25 -3.66
N SER A 158 -2.65 12.36 -2.38
CA SER A 158 -3.45 13.50 -1.90
C SER A 158 -2.89 14.23 -0.67
N GLN A 159 -2.02 13.60 0.11
CA GLN A 159 -1.55 14.15 1.39
C GLN A 159 -0.03 14.25 1.47
N MET A 160 0.68 13.29 0.89
CA MET A 160 2.13 13.31 0.85
C MET A 160 2.62 14.56 0.10
N ASN A 161 3.76 15.10 0.53
CA ASN A 161 4.34 16.27 -0.11
C ASN A 161 4.60 15.99 -1.60
N SER A 162 4.23 16.93 -2.47
CA SER A 162 4.28 16.73 -3.91
C SER A 162 5.67 16.37 -4.44
N ALA A 163 6.75 16.92 -3.86
CA ALA A 163 8.11 16.58 -4.28
C ALA A 163 8.47 15.13 -3.96
N ASP A 164 7.99 14.61 -2.83
CA ASP A 164 8.20 13.22 -2.45
C ASP A 164 7.34 12.29 -3.30
N SER A 165 6.05 12.60 -3.47
CA SER A 165 5.14 11.84 -4.32
C SER A 165 5.65 11.76 -5.75
N SER A 166 6.17 12.86 -6.32
CA SER A 166 6.77 12.87 -7.66
C SER A 166 8.07 12.07 -7.76
N ALA A 167 8.79 11.86 -6.65
CA ALA A 167 10.01 11.06 -6.66
C ALA A 167 9.72 9.54 -6.65
N ILE A 168 8.51 9.14 -6.23
CA ILE A 168 8.12 7.72 -6.08
C ILE A 168 7.15 7.23 -7.17
N VAL A 169 6.34 8.12 -7.77
CA VAL A 169 5.42 7.80 -8.88
C VAL A 169 6.15 7.82 -10.22
#